data_AF-A0A2V5JKA4-F1
#
_entry.id   AF-A0A2V5JKA4-F1
#
_cell.length_a   1.000
_cell.length_b   1.000
_cell.length_c   1.000
_cell.angle_alpha   90.00
_cell.angle_beta   90.00
_cell.angle_gamma   90.00
#
_symmetry.space_group_name_H-M   'P 1'
#
loop_
_entity.id
_entity.type
_entity.pdbx_description
1 polymer ?
#
loop_
_entity_poly.entity_id
_entity_poly.type
_entity_poly.pdbx_seq_one_letter_code
_entity_poly.pdbx_strand_id
1 'polypeptide(L)'
;MAAPRRTQKQIAERYKGNLGYYRSLHPWRRARFWISFLAIIGGIAGIVLFQMRGREIFFNPGKISSSHARFADDCAQCHDQSLIISGTLTPSTFKAVLRDRFSQGVAFEPIDRKCEACHLKQDRRTHAFHEANVLQDRSCSACHQEHQGPGPLRLVASSNCVSCHGSAEVMQASAQRGMQLSPQAFHRHPAPPQQVVFELPRPSRGYTQTFSSFWSGHPEFQLNREQVRDPDVLRFNHQRHFAADVPLVNGKKLECNYCHRPEPDGRYYQHISFEANCQACHLLQFDPKNPELTLPHGNATAVRAFLRSLPTQYAELAVKKGVTKPNEIQAFVTKQMTQLRERVRSGEDFEQQVFFVTDPYKPQRDAPPGVRASYYGCALCHEVKPVANTAPMITKPIFVDRWMPQANFNHAKHASVKCDDCHHAIQSRNTSDILMPTKANCVTCHSPAGKVVAACITCHTYHGSPSLVAGAAAPAGKYSFKQTAVGNPP
;
A
#
# COMPACT_ATOMS: atom_id res chain seq x y z
N MET A 1 81.06 -27.23 52.91
CA MET A 1 82.02 -26.13 52.67
C MET A 1 81.57 -25.38 51.42
N ALA A 2 81.28 -24.09 51.52
CA ALA A 2 80.85 -23.26 50.39
C ALA A 2 82.06 -22.86 49.53
N ALA A 3 81.94 -22.98 48.20
CA ALA A 3 82.99 -22.55 47.27
C ALA A 3 83.22 -21.02 47.34
N PRO A 4 84.46 -20.53 47.19
CA PRO A 4 84.77 -19.12 47.37
C PRO A 4 84.15 -18.27 46.25
N ARG A 5 83.46 -17.19 46.63
CA ARG A 5 82.90 -16.19 45.71
C ARG A 5 84.05 -15.40 45.04
N ARG A 6 84.03 -15.33 43.71
CA ARG A 6 84.95 -14.52 42.90
C ARG A 6 84.84 -13.04 43.29
N THR A 7 85.97 -12.35 43.30
CA THR A 7 86.03 -10.92 43.65
C THR A 7 85.47 -10.06 42.52
N GLN A 8 84.88 -8.90 42.85
CA GLN A 8 84.35 -7.94 41.85
C GLN A 8 85.39 -7.56 40.79
N LYS A 9 86.69 -7.55 41.17
CA LYS A 9 87.80 -7.24 40.27
C LYS A 9 87.97 -8.30 39.17
N GLN A 10 87.76 -9.57 39.49
CA GLN A 10 87.81 -10.68 38.52
C GLN A 10 86.59 -10.68 37.57
N ILE A 11 85.46 -10.12 37.99
CA ILE A 11 84.27 -9.96 37.14
C ILE A 11 84.48 -8.78 36.17
N ALA A 12 85.09 -7.70 36.64
CA ALA A 12 85.35 -6.50 35.83
C ALA A 12 86.37 -6.72 34.70
N GLU A 13 87.39 -7.55 34.89
CA GLU A 13 88.38 -7.85 33.84
C GLU A 13 87.79 -8.55 32.61
N ARG A 14 86.72 -9.34 32.78
CA ARG A 14 86.04 -10.01 31.66
C ARG A 14 85.38 -9.03 30.68
N TYR A 15 85.04 -7.82 31.13
CA TYR A 15 84.35 -6.81 30.31
C TYR A 15 85.28 -5.74 29.73
N LYS A 16 86.57 -5.74 30.10
CA LYS A 16 87.55 -4.71 29.69
C LYS A 16 87.79 -4.66 28.18
N GLY A 17 87.56 -5.78 27.47
CA GLY A 17 87.72 -5.87 26.00
C GLY A 17 86.44 -5.65 25.18
N ASN A 18 85.26 -5.46 25.79
CA ASN A 18 83.97 -5.45 25.09
C ASN A 18 83.20 -4.12 25.20
N LEU A 19 83.92 -3.00 25.34
CA LEU A 19 83.35 -1.65 25.43
C LEU A 19 83.13 -0.97 24.05
N GLY A 20 83.41 -1.67 22.94
CA GLY A 20 83.25 -1.15 21.57
C GLY A 20 81.82 -1.20 21.00
N TYR A 21 80.89 -1.93 21.64
CA TYR A 21 79.51 -2.12 21.15
C TYR A 21 78.72 -0.81 20.99
N TYR A 22 79.09 0.26 21.69
CA TYR A 22 78.40 1.55 21.61
C TYR A 22 78.80 2.39 20.38
N ARG A 23 79.91 2.08 19.69
CA ARG A 23 80.41 2.86 18.55
C ARG A 23 79.85 2.44 17.19
N SER A 24 79.17 1.30 17.09
CA SER A 24 78.53 0.88 15.84
C SER A 24 77.18 0.22 16.10
N LEU A 25 76.15 0.66 15.38
CA LEU A 25 74.82 0.06 15.45
C LEU A 25 74.92 -1.41 15.02
N HIS A 26 74.43 -2.31 15.88
CA HIS A 26 74.36 -3.75 15.60
C HIS A 26 73.79 -4.01 14.19
N PRO A 27 74.40 -4.89 13.36
CA PRO A 27 74.00 -5.09 11.96
C PRO A 27 72.50 -5.39 11.80
N TRP A 28 71.91 -6.09 12.75
CA TRP A 28 70.47 -6.35 12.78
C TRP A 28 69.59 -5.09 12.95
N ARG A 29 70.04 -4.08 13.71
CA ARG A 29 69.33 -2.80 13.84
C ARG A 29 69.40 -1.97 12.56
N ARG A 30 70.55 -1.99 11.86
CA ARG A 30 70.70 -1.36 10.54
C ARG A 30 69.85 -2.05 9.50
N ALA A 31 69.86 -3.38 9.46
CA ALA A 31 69.02 -4.16 8.55
C ALA A 31 67.53 -3.88 8.80
N ARG A 32 67.08 -3.90 10.06
CA ARG A 32 65.70 -3.53 10.41
C ARG A 32 65.34 -2.11 9.97
N PHE A 33 66.22 -1.14 10.21
CA PHE A 33 66.00 0.24 9.78
C PHE A 33 65.85 0.33 8.25
N TRP A 34 66.76 -0.27 7.48
CA TRP A 34 66.70 -0.23 6.03
C TRP A 34 65.51 -0.99 5.45
N ILE A 35 65.15 -2.15 6.02
CA ILE A 35 63.95 -2.89 5.60
C ILE A 35 62.69 -2.08 5.89
N SER A 36 62.56 -1.49 7.10
CA SER A 36 61.43 -0.63 7.42
C SER A 36 61.39 0.62 6.53
N PHE A 37 62.54 1.24 6.25
CA PHE A 37 62.65 2.40 5.38
C PHE A 37 62.25 2.06 3.94
N LEU A 38 62.78 0.97 3.38
CA LEU A 38 62.45 0.50 2.04
C LEU A 38 60.98 0.06 1.93
N ALA A 39 60.41 -0.55 2.97
CA ALA A 39 58.99 -0.89 3.00
C ALA A 39 58.10 0.37 3.00
N ILE A 40 58.47 1.41 3.75
CA ILE A 40 57.75 2.70 3.76
C ILE A 40 57.89 3.39 2.40
N ILE A 41 59.10 3.51 1.86
CA ILE A 41 59.35 4.11 0.54
C ILE A 41 58.62 3.33 -0.56
N GLY A 42 58.68 1.99 -0.52
CA GLY A 42 57.98 1.11 -1.46
C GLY A 42 56.45 1.26 -1.36
N GLY A 43 55.91 1.38 -0.14
CA GLY A 43 54.49 1.67 0.07
C GLY A 43 54.08 3.03 -0.49
N ILE A 44 54.88 4.08 -0.24
CA ILE A 44 54.63 5.43 -0.78
C ILE A 44 54.71 5.43 -2.31
N ALA A 45 55.76 4.81 -2.88
CA ALA A 45 55.91 4.69 -4.33
C ALA A 45 54.76 3.89 -4.96
N GLY A 46 54.30 2.83 -4.30
CA GLY A 46 53.12 2.07 -4.70
C GLY A 46 51.84 2.90 -4.71
N ILE A 47 51.62 3.73 -3.67
CA ILE A 47 50.47 4.65 -3.59
C ILE A 47 50.52 5.68 -4.72
N VAL A 48 51.68 6.31 -4.96
CA VAL A 48 51.85 7.31 -6.03
C VAL A 48 51.66 6.68 -7.41
N LEU A 49 52.26 5.52 -7.66
CA LEU A 49 52.08 4.79 -8.92
C LEU A 49 50.62 4.38 -9.14
N PHE A 50 49.91 3.97 -8.08
CA PHE A 50 48.50 3.64 -8.15
C PHE A 50 47.63 4.88 -8.42
N GLN A 51 47.92 6.03 -7.81
CA GLN A 51 47.21 7.28 -8.11
C GLN A 51 47.40 7.73 -9.57
N MET A 52 48.58 7.46 -10.16
CA MET A 52 48.88 7.88 -11.53
C MET A 52 48.40 6.90 -12.61
N ARG A 53 48.35 5.59 -12.32
CA ARG A 53 48.12 4.52 -13.32
C ARG A 53 47.10 3.46 -12.90
N GLY A 54 46.56 3.52 -11.69
CA GLY A 54 45.59 2.56 -11.17
C GLY A 54 44.25 2.67 -11.87
N ARG A 55 43.67 1.54 -12.27
CA ARG A 55 42.25 1.45 -12.62
C ARG A 55 41.45 1.36 -11.32
N GLU A 56 40.36 2.11 -11.19
CA GLU A 56 39.52 2.16 -9.97
C GLU A 56 38.88 0.82 -9.56
N ILE A 57 39.03 -0.21 -10.39
CA ILE A 57 38.52 -1.58 -10.20
C ILE A 57 39.04 -2.23 -8.90
N PHE A 58 40.21 -1.81 -8.39
CA PHE A 58 40.84 -2.45 -7.22
C PHE A 58 40.09 -2.25 -5.90
N PHE A 59 39.27 -1.19 -5.80
CA PHE A 59 38.40 -0.91 -4.65
C PHE A 59 36.92 -0.95 -5.04
N ASN A 60 36.57 -1.59 -6.15
CA ASN A 60 35.19 -1.65 -6.63
C ASN A 60 34.36 -2.57 -5.73
N PRO A 61 33.35 -2.05 -5.00
CA PRO A 61 32.55 -2.83 -4.06
C PRO A 61 31.65 -3.89 -4.74
N GLY A 62 31.63 -3.96 -6.07
CA GLY A 62 30.91 -4.97 -6.84
C GLY A 62 30.22 -4.37 -8.06
N LYS A 63 29.68 -5.23 -8.95
CA LYS A 63 28.85 -4.75 -10.07
C LYS A 63 27.56 -4.10 -9.56
N ILE A 64 27.18 -2.99 -10.17
CA ILE A 64 25.91 -2.32 -9.91
C ILE A 64 24.74 -2.98 -10.67
N SER A 65 23.53 -2.66 -10.25
CA SER A 65 22.27 -3.21 -10.74
C SER A 65 22.05 -2.94 -12.22
N SER A 66 21.25 -3.80 -12.85
CA SER A 66 20.90 -3.68 -14.27
C SER A 66 20.26 -2.33 -14.61
N SER A 67 19.49 -1.75 -13.69
CA SER A 67 18.81 -0.46 -13.86
C SER A 67 19.80 0.71 -13.99
N HIS A 68 20.98 0.58 -13.38
CA HIS A 68 22.03 1.58 -13.44
C HIS A 68 23.24 1.13 -14.25
N ALA A 69 23.19 -0.01 -14.95
CA ALA A 69 24.33 -0.62 -15.62
C ALA A 69 25.08 0.33 -16.58
N ARG A 70 24.40 1.33 -17.16
CA ARG A 70 25.03 2.39 -17.99
C ARG A 70 26.09 3.22 -17.26
N PHE A 71 26.08 3.22 -15.93
CA PHE A 71 27.01 3.95 -15.06
C PHE A 71 28.07 3.04 -14.44
N ALA A 72 28.13 1.75 -14.80
CA ALA A 72 28.96 0.76 -14.12
C ALA A 72 30.46 1.10 -14.13
N ASP A 73 30.91 1.83 -15.16
CA ASP A 73 32.29 2.26 -15.34
C ASP A 73 32.50 3.77 -15.07
N ASP A 74 31.46 4.48 -14.63
CA ASP A 74 31.50 5.92 -14.34
C ASP A 74 31.09 6.19 -12.89
N CYS A 75 32.00 5.89 -11.97
CA CYS A 75 31.83 6.04 -10.53
C CYS A 75 31.39 7.47 -10.15
N ALA A 76 31.82 8.49 -10.90
CA ALA A 76 31.54 9.90 -10.64
C ALA A 76 30.06 10.29 -10.80
N GLN A 77 29.26 9.41 -11.41
CA GLN A 77 27.81 9.57 -11.52
C GLN A 77 27.12 9.43 -10.16
N CYS A 78 27.68 8.65 -9.23
CA CYS A 78 27.11 8.44 -7.90
C CYS A 78 28.04 8.93 -6.78
N HIS A 79 29.35 8.70 -6.92
CA HIS A 79 30.33 9.06 -5.91
C HIS A 79 30.97 10.41 -6.22
N ASP A 80 31.14 11.23 -5.19
CA ASP A 80 31.96 12.42 -5.29
C ASP A 80 33.44 12.04 -5.07
N GLN A 81 34.19 11.93 -6.18
CA GLN A 81 35.65 11.72 -6.15
C GLN A 81 36.36 12.81 -5.35
N SER A 82 35.75 13.99 -5.19
CA SER A 82 36.29 15.08 -4.42
C SER A 82 36.46 14.73 -2.93
N LEU A 83 35.65 13.81 -2.39
CA LEU A 83 35.75 13.34 -1.00
C LEU A 83 36.80 12.24 -0.78
N ILE A 84 37.35 11.70 -1.87
CA ILE A 84 38.44 10.71 -1.86
C ILE A 84 39.77 11.37 -2.28
N ILE A 85 39.71 12.42 -3.11
CA ILE A 85 40.87 12.96 -3.85
C ILE A 85 41.07 14.49 -3.66
N SER A 86 40.14 15.27 -3.10
CA SER A 86 40.31 16.74 -3.10
C SER A 86 41.29 17.27 -2.07
N GLY A 87 42.46 17.62 -2.58
CA GLY A 87 43.34 18.62 -2.00
C GLY A 87 44.70 18.05 -1.65
N THR A 88 45.72 18.91 -1.71
CA THR A 88 47.01 18.67 -1.04
C THR A 88 46.73 18.14 0.36
N LEU A 89 47.21 16.93 0.66
CA LEU A 89 47.16 16.31 1.99
C LEU A 89 47.89 17.22 2.98
N THR A 90 47.18 18.19 3.53
CA THR A 90 47.66 19.00 4.64
C THR A 90 47.35 18.26 5.94
N PRO A 91 48.17 18.41 6.99
CA PRO A 91 47.89 17.79 8.28
C PRO A 91 46.50 18.13 8.86
N SER A 92 45.95 19.29 8.48
CA SER A 92 44.61 19.74 8.88
C SER A 92 43.48 19.02 8.12
N THR A 93 43.59 18.86 6.80
CA THR A 93 42.61 18.12 5.99
C THR A 93 42.61 16.63 6.31
N PHE A 94 43.77 16.02 6.54
CA PHE A 94 43.86 14.61 6.97
C PHE A 94 43.21 14.38 8.35
N LYS A 95 43.46 15.27 9.32
CA LYS A 95 42.77 15.22 10.63
C LYS A 95 41.26 15.47 10.52
N ALA A 96 40.82 16.31 9.58
CA ALA A 96 39.40 16.55 9.33
C ALA A 96 38.72 15.33 8.72
N VAL A 97 39.31 14.70 7.69
CA VAL A 97 38.81 13.47 7.08
C VAL A 97 38.78 12.31 8.08
N LEU A 98 39.83 12.12 8.89
CA LEU A 98 39.82 11.12 9.96
C LEU A 98 38.76 11.43 11.02
N ARG A 99 38.60 12.68 11.43
CA ARG A 99 37.59 13.04 12.43
C ARG A 99 36.18 12.84 11.87
N ASP A 100 35.91 13.27 10.65
CA ASP A 100 34.63 13.15 9.98
C ASP A 100 34.25 11.67 9.78
N ARG A 101 35.15 10.88 9.17
CA ARG A 101 34.92 9.46 8.87
C ARG A 101 34.78 8.58 10.11
N PHE A 102 35.48 8.91 11.21
CA PHE A 102 35.43 8.12 12.45
C PHE A 102 34.43 8.66 13.50
N SER A 103 33.95 9.90 13.41
CA SER A 103 33.01 10.47 14.40
C SER A 103 31.61 10.80 13.87
N GLN A 104 31.46 11.07 12.57
CA GLN A 104 30.17 11.45 11.96
C GLN A 104 29.65 10.43 10.94
N GLY A 105 30.43 9.41 10.58
CA GLY A 105 30.09 8.48 9.51
C GLY A 105 30.35 9.08 8.12
N VAL A 106 30.10 8.33 7.06
CA VAL A 106 30.21 8.86 5.69
C VAL A 106 29.00 9.75 5.43
N ALA A 107 29.18 11.03 5.11
CA ALA A 107 28.10 11.90 4.66
C ALA A 107 27.49 11.32 3.37
N PHE A 108 26.23 10.90 3.43
CA PHE A 108 25.51 10.27 2.31
C PHE A 108 24.78 11.30 1.43
N GLU A 109 24.59 12.53 1.93
CA GLU A 109 23.95 13.64 1.22
C GLU A 109 24.57 13.94 -0.16
N PRO A 110 25.90 13.83 -0.37
CA PRO A 110 26.49 13.95 -1.71
C PRO A 110 26.02 12.87 -2.68
N ILE A 111 25.87 11.62 -2.23
CA ILE A 111 25.37 10.49 -3.02
C ILE A 111 23.88 10.68 -3.33
N ASP A 112 23.10 11.10 -2.32
CA ASP A 112 21.66 11.29 -2.48
C ASP A 112 21.38 12.37 -3.53
N ARG A 113 22.07 13.51 -3.48
CA ARG A 113 21.95 14.56 -4.50
C ARG A 113 22.22 14.07 -5.93
N LYS A 114 23.09 13.08 -6.11
CA LYS A 114 23.33 12.45 -7.42
C LYS A 114 22.16 11.59 -7.85
N CYS A 115 21.58 10.78 -6.96
CA CYS A 115 20.35 10.03 -7.21
C CYS A 115 19.20 10.97 -7.60
N GLU A 116 19.05 12.06 -6.85
CA GLU A 116 17.99 13.05 -7.05
C GLU A 116 18.07 13.77 -8.39
N ALA A 117 19.28 14.00 -8.90
CA ALA A 117 19.51 14.65 -10.19
C ALA A 117 18.83 13.93 -11.37
N CYS A 118 18.47 12.64 -11.23
CA CYS A 118 17.68 11.89 -12.20
C CYS A 118 16.30 11.49 -11.66
N HIS A 119 16.18 11.09 -10.40
CA HIS A 119 14.93 10.56 -9.84
C HIS A 119 13.93 11.61 -9.36
N LEU A 120 14.34 12.87 -9.16
CA LEU A 120 13.47 13.95 -8.67
C LEU A 120 13.14 15.05 -9.70
N LYS A 121 13.62 14.93 -10.95
CA LYS A 121 13.59 16.03 -11.94
C LYS A 121 12.23 16.40 -12.57
N GLN A 122 11.11 15.80 -12.16
CA GLN A 122 9.81 16.07 -12.80
C GLN A 122 8.70 16.66 -11.93
N ASP A 123 8.87 16.81 -10.61
CA ASP A 123 7.87 17.55 -9.83
C ASP A 123 8.39 17.86 -8.42
N ARG A 124 8.85 19.09 -8.17
CA ARG A 124 9.04 19.72 -6.83
C ARG A 124 9.18 18.78 -5.61
N ARG A 125 10.15 17.85 -5.59
CA ARG A 125 10.39 16.99 -4.41
C ARG A 125 11.56 17.55 -3.61
N THR A 126 11.26 18.10 -2.44
CA THR A 126 12.17 18.09 -1.30
C THR A 126 12.27 16.65 -0.77
N HIS A 127 13.22 16.35 0.12
CA HIS A 127 13.48 15.01 0.70
C HIS A 127 12.26 14.36 1.43
N ALA A 128 11.09 14.99 1.44
CA ALA A 128 9.85 14.50 2.04
C ALA A 128 9.16 13.44 1.16
N PHE A 129 9.75 12.26 1.03
CA PHE A 129 9.15 11.11 0.35
C PHE A 129 8.50 10.14 1.33
N HIS A 130 8.33 10.48 2.60
CA HIS A 130 7.71 9.64 3.62
C HIS A 130 6.65 10.40 4.40
N GLU A 131 5.98 9.74 5.33
CA GLU A 131 4.96 10.35 6.18
C GLU A 131 5.50 11.58 6.94
N ALA A 132 4.65 12.59 7.19
CA ALA A 132 5.06 13.90 7.72
C ALA A 132 5.68 13.86 9.14
N ASN A 133 5.41 12.80 9.91
CA ASN A 133 5.89 12.61 11.27
C ASN A 133 7.14 11.72 11.38
N VAL A 134 7.78 11.37 10.26
CA VAL A 134 9.13 10.79 10.29
C VAL A 134 10.12 11.86 10.73
N LEU A 135 11.05 11.47 11.61
CA LEU A 135 11.92 12.42 12.33
C LEU A 135 13.10 12.91 11.49
N GLN A 136 13.61 12.04 10.62
CA GLN A 136 14.82 12.28 9.83
C GLN A 136 14.68 11.60 8.49
N ASP A 137 15.04 12.32 7.44
CA ASP A 137 15.18 11.76 6.10
C ASP A 137 16.31 10.71 6.13
N ARG A 138 16.10 9.60 5.43
CA ARG A 138 17.13 8.56 5.26
C ARG A 138 17.71 8.65 3.87
N SER A 139 19.01 8.38 3.74
CA SER A 139 19.64 8.30 2.43
C SER A 139 18.93 7.27 1.53
N CYS A 140 18.81 7.57 0.24
CA CYS A 140 18.32 6.61 -0.75
C CYS A 140 19.09 5.29 -0.66
N SER A 141 20.42 5.38 -0.52
CA SER A 141 21.34 4.24 -0.44
C SER A 141 21.20 3.38 0.82
N ALA A 142 20.55 3.91 1.88
CA ALA A 142 20.28 3.13 3.08
C ALA A 142 19.27 2.01 2.81
N CYS A 143 18.27 2.29 1.96
CA CYS A 143 17.23 1.33 1.57
C CYS A 143 17.53 0.67 0.22
N HIS A 144 18.01 1.46 -0.75
CA HIS A 144 18.32 1.05 -2.10
C HIS A 144 19.81 0.81 -2.26
N GLN A 145 20.27 -0.36 -1.82
CA GLN A 145 21.68 -0.71 -1.83
C GLN A 145 22.12 -1.13 -3.22
N GLU A 146 23.07 -0.37 -3.76
CA GLU A 146 23.74 -0.64 -5.01
C GLU A 146 24.99 -1.54 -4.79
N HIS A 147 25.64 -2.01 -5.86
CA HIS A 147 26.78 -2.94 -5.82
C HIS A 147 26.47 -4.37 -5.32
N GLN A 148 25.19 -4.76 -5.37
CA GLN A 148 24.75 -6.11 -4.99
C GLN A 148 24.75 -7.10 -6.17
N GLY A 149 25.33 -6.71 -7.31
CA GLY A 149 25.43 -7.50 -8.53
C GLY A 149 24.61 -6.93 -9.70
N PRO A 150 24.81 -7.47 -10.92
CA PRO A 150 24.21 -6.96 -12.16
C PRO A 150 22.72 -7.28 -12.34
N GLY A 151 22.07 -7.84 -11.32
CA GLY A 151 20.64 -8.14 -11.34
C GLY A 151 19.78 -6.88 -11.15
N PRO A 152 18.45 -7.04 -11.08
CA PRO A 152 17.57 -5.93 -10.70
C PRO A 152 17.96 -5.39 -9.32
N LEU A 153 17.76 -4.09 -9.11
CA LEU A 153 17.95 -3.47 -7.80
C LEU A 153 17.12 -4.24 -6.76
N ARG A 154 17.79 -4.73 -5.70
CA ARG A 154 17.15 -5.57 -4.70
C ARG A 154 16.02 -4.80 -4.03
N LEU A 155 14.91 -5.50 -3.80
CA LEU A 155 13.79 -4.97 -3.05
C LEU A 155 14.22 -4.63 -1.61
N VAL A 156 13.62 -3.59 -1.05
CA VAL A 156 13.91 -3.12 0.32
C VAL A 156 13.52 -4.21 1.32
N ALA A 157 14.48 -4.61 2.15
CA ALA A 157 14.26 -5.62 3.20
C ALA A 157 13.44 -5.06 4.37
N SER A 158 12.63 -5.89 5.01
CA SER A 158 11.83 -5.50 6.19
C SER A 158 12.69 -4.95 7.34
N SER A 159 13.95 -5.35 7.47
CA SER A 159 14.89 -4.82 8.47
C SER A 159 15.04 -3.29 8.38
N ASN A 160 14.95 -2.73 7.18
CA ASN A 160 15.03 -1.28 6.97
C ASN A 160 13.78 -0.54 7.47
N CYS A 161 12.63 -1.22 7.48
CA CYS A 161 11.41 -0.68 8.09
C CYS A 161 11.49 -0.81 9.62
N VAL A 162 11.94 -1.98 10.10
CA VAL A 162 12.06 -2.31 11.52
C VAL A 162 13.10 -1.44 12.23
N SER A 163 14.10 -0.90 11.54
CA SER A 163 15.05 0.04 12.17
C SER A 163 14.39 1.27 12.80
N CYS A 164 13.20 1.65 12.31
CA CYS A 164 12.37 2.70 12.91
C CYS A 164 11.16 2.10 13.63
N HIS A 165 10.39 1.22 12.97
CA HIS A 165 9.15 0.65 13.52
C HIS A 165 9.36 -0.36 14.66
N GLY A 166 10.56 -0.89 14.83
CA GLY A 166 10.94 -1.73 15.98
C GLY A 166 11.48 -0.93 17.17
N SER A 167 11.74 0.37 17.02
CA SER A 167 12.32 1.21 18.07
C SER A 167 11.26 2.02 18.80
N ALA A 168 11.09 1.77 20.09
CA ALA A 168 10.14 2.49 20.93
C ALA A 168 10.48 3.98 21.02
N GLU A 169 11.77 4.32 21.08
CA GLU A 169 12.25 5.70 21.12
C GLU A 169 11.87 6.46 19.85
N VAL A 170 12.15 5.87 18.67
CA VAL A 170 11.83 6.50 17.37
C VAL A 170 10.32 6.66 17.20
N MET A 171 9.53 5.63 17.53
CA MET A 171 8.08 5.69 17.43
C MET A 171 7.46 6.68 18.43
N GLN A 172 8.04 6.82 19.63
CA GLN A 172 7.62 7.80 20.63
C GLN A 172 7.87 9.24 20.18
N ALA A 173 9.05 9.52 19.63
CA ALA A 173 9.36 10.84 19.10
C ALA A 173 8.52 11.14 17.84
N SER A 174 8.26 10.13 16.99
CA SER A 174 7.35 10.26 15.84
C SER A 174 5.90 10.58 16.28
N ALA A 175 5.43 10.00 17.40
CA ALA A 175 4.15 10.35 18.00
C ALA A 175 4.12 11.83 18.42
N GLN A 176 5.15 12.28 19.13
CA GLN A 176 5.25 13.66 19.64
C GLN A 176 5.21 14.68 18.50
N ARG A 177 5.99 14.44 17.44
CA ARG A 177 5.94 15.27 16.22
C ARG A 177 4.56 15.22 15.57
N GLY A 178 3.98 14.02 15.42
CA GLY A 178 2.69 13.84 14.75
C GLY A 178 1.52 14.52 15.46
N MET A 179 1.53 14.60 16.79
CA MET A 179 0.51 15.30 17.58
C MET A 179 0.53 16.82 17.39
N GLN A 180 1.62 17.38 16.86
CA GLN A 180 1.75 18.82 16.56
C GLN A 180 1.36 19.16 15.12
N LEU A 181 1.11 18.16 14.27
CA LEU A 181 0.75 18.33 12.87
C LEU A 181 -0.77 18.30 12.69
N SER A 182 -1.25 19.03 11.69
CA SER A 182 -2.66 18.98 11.33
C SER A 182 -3.05 17.58 10.81
N PRO A 183 -4.25 17.06 11.09
CA PRO A 183 -4.72 15.79 10.53
C PRO A 183 -4.57 15.70 9.02
N GLN A 184 -4.79 16.81 8.28
CA GLN A 184 -4.64 16.83 6.81
C GLN A 184 -3.23 16.46 6.32
N ALA A 185 -2.20 16.62 7.14
CA ALA A 185 -0.84 16.20 6.79
C ALA A 185 -0.69 14.67 6.63
N PHE A 186 -1.68 13.89 7.10
CA PHE A 186 -1.72 12.43 7.04
C PHE A 186 -2.81 11.90 6.10
N HIS A 187 -3.68 12.76 5.58
CA HIS A 187 -4.69 12.34 4.61
C HIS A 187 -3.98 12.01 3.31
N ARG A 188 -4.18 10.80 2.77
CA ARG A 188 -3.63 10.46 1.45
C ARG A 188 -4.74 10.48 0.43
N HIS A 189 -4.66 11.42 -0.50
CA HIS A 189 -5.67 11.55 -1.55
C HIS A 189 -5.75 10.26 -2.40
N PRO A 190 -6.94 9.68 -2.57
CA PRO A 190 -7.12 8.53 -3.41
C PRO A 190 -6.77 8.84 -4.87
N ALA A 191 -6.18 7.87 -5.55
CA ALA A 191 -5.84 7.96 -6.97
C ALA A 191 -6.55 6.81 -7.73
N PRO A 192 -7.41 7.14 -8.70
CA PRO A 192 -7.78 8.48 -9.15
C PRO A 192 -8.77 9.19 -8.19
N PRO A 193 -8.90 10.54 -8.25
CA PRO A 193 -9.70 11.33 -7.29
C PRO A 193 -11.19 10.97 -7.20
N GLN A 194 -11.72 10.22 -8.18
CA GLN A 194 -13.12 9.81 -8.23
C GLN A 194 -13.40 8.55 -7.39
N GLN A 195 -12.39 7.87 -6.85
CA GLN A 195 -12.60 6.70 -5.99
C GLN A 195 -13.29 7.10 -4.68
N VAL A 196 -14.38 6.39 -4.35
CA VAL A 196 -15.02 6.47 -3.04
C VAL A 196 -14.21 5.61 -2.08
N VAL A 197 -13.45 6.27 -1.21
CA VAL A 197 -12.65 5.61 -0.17
C VAL A 197 -13.26 5.82 1.21
N PHE A 198 -13.20 4.76 2.01
CA PHE A 198 -13.64 4.82 3.39
C PHE A 198 -12.43 5.15 4.27
N GLU A 199 -12.31 6.42 4.67
CA GLU A 199 -11.23 6.90 5.54
C GLU A 199 -11.66 6.90 7.00
N LEU A 200 -10.92 6.15 7.82
CA LEU A 200 -11.09 6.18 9.27
C LEU A 200 -10.17 7.22 9.91
N PRO A 201 -10.59 7.83 11.04
CA PRO A 201 -9.78 8.80 11.73
C PRO A 201 -8.47 8.17 12.20
N ARG A 202 -7.35 8.87 11.96
CA ARG A 202 -6.05 8.52 12.52
C ARG A 202 -6.07 8.77 14.03
N PRO A 203 -5.59 7.83 14.87
CA PRO A 203 -5.38 8.08 16.30
C PRO A 203 -4.49 9.31 16.52
N SER A 204 -4.74 10.11 17.56
CA SER A 204 -3.97 11.33 17.84
C SER A 204 -2.46 11.09 17.90
N ARG A 205 -2.04 10.02 18.58
CA ARG A 205 -0.63 9.57 18.66
C ARG A 205 -0.11 8.93 17.39
N GLY A 206 -0.98 8.56 16.45
CA GLY A 206 -0.66 7.73 15.30
C GLY A 206 -0.48 6.25 15.62
N TYR A 207 -0.03 5.50 14.62
CA TYR A 207 0.23 4.06 14.73
C TYR A 207 1.66 3.81 15.23
N THR A 208 1.86 3.86 16.56
CA THR A 208 3.21 3.85 17.16
C THR A 208 3.56 2.59 17.93
N GLN A 209 2.74 1.55 17.81
CA GLN A 209 3.08 0.24 18.35
C GLN A 209 4.31 -0.30 17.61
N THR A 210 5.30 -0.75 18.38
CA THR A 210 6.50 -1.34 17.81
C THR A 210 6.28 -2.79 17.41
N PHE A 211 6.93 -3.22 16.33
CA PHE A 211 6.87 -4.59 15.86
C PHE A 211 8.11 -4.97 15.04
N SER A 212 8.38 -6.27 14.95
CA SER A 212 9.55 -6.81 14.24
C SER A 212 9.20 -7.45 12.89
N SER A 213 7.95 -7.86 12.68
CA SER A 213 7.51 -8.49 11.44
C SER A 213 5.99 -8.43 11.28
N PHE A 214 5.50 -8.82 10.10
CA PHE A 214 4.06 -8.92 9.84
C PHE A 214 3.36 -9.96 10.73
N TRP A 215 3.94 -11.15 10.86
CA TRP A 215 3.36 -12.24 11.64
C TRP A 215 3.57 -12.11 13.15
N SER A 216 4.55 -11.30 13.58
CA SER A 216 4.86 -11.06 15.00
C SER A 216 4.88 -9.57 15.32
N GLY A 217 3.84 -9.11 16.01
CA GLY A 217 3.73 -7.75 16.56
C GLY A 217 3.03 -6.72 15.66
N HIS A 218 2.89 -6.96 14.35
CA HIS A 218 2.13 -6.03 13.49
C HIS A 218 0.69 -5.85 14.01
N PRO A 219 0.18 -4.61 14.09
CA PRO A 219 -1.19 -4.36 14.56
C PRO A 219 -2.24 -5.00 13.65
N GLU A 220 -3.42 -5.24 14.18
CA GLU A 220 -4.57 -5.62 13.36
C GLU A 220 -4.99 -4.46 12.44
N PHE A 221 -5.61 -4.77 11.29
CA PHE A 221 -6.10 -3.76 10.37
C PHE A 221 -7.19 -2.91 11.03
N GLN A 222 -7.17 -1.61 10.77
CA GLN A 222 -8.01 -0.65 11.49
C GLN A 222 -9.50 -1.00 11.44
N LEU A 223 -10.00 -1.39 10.26
CA LEU A 223 -11.40 -1.82 10.05
C LEU A 223 -11.82 -2.93 11.03
N ASN A 224 -10.96 -3.93 11.24
CA ASN A 224 -11.25 -5.06 12.10
C ASN A 224 -11.06 -4.70 13.57
N ARG A 225 -10.00 -3.95 13.89
CA ARG A 225 -9.70 -3.50 15.25
C ARG A 225 -10.82 -2.63 15.83
N GLU A 226 -11.37 -1.74 15.00
CA GLU A 226 -12.43 -0.81 15.38
C GLU A 226 -13.84 -1.37 15.12
N GLN A 227 -13.94 -2.59 14.57
CA GLN A 227 -15.20 -3.28 14.26
C GLN A 227 -16.16 -2.41 13.45
N VAL A 228 -15.60 -1.78 12.41
CA VAL A 228 -16.31 -0.77 11.65
C VAL A 228 -17.46 -1.41 10.86
N ARG A 229 -18.52 -0.63 10.70
CA ARG A 229 -19.73 -1.01 9.95
C ARG A 229 -19.84 -0.18 8.68
N ASP A 230 -20.28 -0.80 7.60
CA ASP A 230 -20.60 -0.08 6.37
C ASP A 230 -21.79 0.86 6.64
N PRO A 231 -21.66 2.18 6.37
CA PRO A 231 -22.76 3.13 6.55
C PRO A 231 -23.87 3.00 5.49
N ASP A 232 -23.70 2.16 4.46
CA ASP A 232 -24.75 1.92 3.46
C ASP A 232 -26.02 1.36 4.11
N VAL A 233 -27.16 1.81 3.59
CA VAL A 233 -28.51 1.45 4.04
C VAL A 233 -29.27 0.59 3.03
N LEU A 234 -28.64 0.25 1.90
CA LEU A 234 -29.16 -0.74 0.96
C LEU A 234 -29.47 -2.03 1.72
N ARG A 235 -30.60 -2.65 1.44
CA ARG A 235 -30.99 -3.94 2.04
C ARG A 235 -30.47 -5.07 1.17
N PHE A 236 -29.24 -5.48 1.44
CA PHE A 236 -28.56 -6.56 0.75
C PHE A 236 -27.85 -7.50 1.71
N ASN A 237 -27.94 -8.80 1.48
CA ASN A 237 -27.15 -9.77 2.25
C ASN A 237 -26.67 -10.94 1.39
N HIS A 238 -25.39 -11.29 1.57
CA HIS A 238 -24.79 -12.39 0.83
C HIS A 238 -25.47 -13.72 1.16
N GLN A 239 -25.81 -13.98 2.43
CA GLN A 239 -26.44 -15.24 2.82
C GLN A 239 -27.73 -15.54 2.02
N ARG A 240 -28.60 -14.55 1.77
CA ARG A 240 -29.81 -14.76 0.97
C ARG A 240 -29.50 -15.03 -0.48
N HIS A 241 -28.54 -14.30 -1.06
CA HIS A 241 -28.19 -14.37 -2.47
C HIS A 241 -27.41 -15.65 -2.83
N PHE A 242 -26.79 -16.30 -1.85
CA PHE A 242 -26.14 -17.61 -2.01
C PHE A 242 -27.01 -18.79 -1.54
N ALA A 243 -28.26 -18.55 -1.15
CA ALA A 243 -29.17 -19.60 -0.72
C ALA A 243 -29.55 -20.54 -1.89
N ALA A 244 -29.89 -21.79 -1.57
CA ALA A 244 -30.11 -22.84 -2.55
C ALA A 244 -31.36 -22.64 -3.44
N ASP A 245 -32.31 -21.81 -2.99
CA ASP A 245 -33.56 -21.48 -3.67
C ASP A 245 -33.41 -20.30 -4.67
N VAL A 246 -32.23 -19.68 -4.76
CA VAL A 246 -31.97 -18.63 -5.75
C VAL A 246 -31.88 -19.25 -7.16
N PRO A 247 -32.65 -18.75 -8.15
CA PRO A 247 -32.61 -19.26 -9.52
C PRO A 247 -31.21 -19.22 -10.14
N LEU A 248 -30.92 -20.20 -10.99
CA LEU A 248 -29.67 -20.23 -11.75
C LEU A 248 -29.63 -19.07 -12.76
N VAL A 249 -28.48 -18.41 -12.86
CA VAL A 249 -28.21 -17.40 -13.88
C VAL A 249 -27.35 -18.04 -14.95
N ASN A 250 -27.87 -18.10 -16.18
CA ASN A 250 -27.21 -18.76 -17.32
C ASN A 250 -26.82 -20.22 -17.02
N GLY A 251 -27.72 -20.95 -16.33
CA GLY A 251 -27.51 -22.36 -15.97
C GLY A 251 -26.50 -22.60 -14.85
N LYS A 252 -26.00 -21.54 -14.18
CA LYS A 252 -25.03 -21.64 -13.09
C LYS A 252 -25.55 -20.98 -11.81
N LYS A 253 -25.10 -21.48 -10.66
CA LYS A 253 -25.29 -20.81 -9.38
C LYS A 253 -24.52 -19.49 -9.35
N LEU A 254 -24.95 -18.57 -8.50
CA LEU A 254 -24.21 -17.34 -8.27
C LEU A 254 -22.88 -17.65 -7.59
N GLU A 255 -21.84 -17.03 -8.11
CA GLU A 255 -20.47 -17.05 -7.58
C GLU A 255 -20.07 -15.60 -7.27
N CYS A 256 -19.08 -15.39 -6.41
CA CYS A 256 -18.63 -14.03 -6.01
C CYS A 256 -18.37 -13.12 -7.22
N ASN A 257 -17.77 -13.67 -8.28
CA ASN A 257 -17.37 -12.93 -9.48
C ASN A 257 -18.53 -12.46 -10.36
N TYR A 258 -19.76 -12.93 -10.11
CA TYR A 258 -20.93 -12.42 -10.81
C TYR A 258 -21.18 -10.94 -10.48
N CYS A 259 -21.11 -10.61 -9.18
CA CYS A 259 -21.22 -9.24 -8.68
C CYS A 259 -19.86 -8.54 -8.66
N HIS A 260 -18.84 -9.17 -8.07
CA HIS A 260 -17.49 -8.63 -7.98
C HIS A 260 -16.70 -9.00 -9.24
N ARG A 261 -16.83 -8.23 -10.31
CA ARG A 261 -16.11 -8.50 -11.56
C ARG A 261 -14.68 -7.96 -11.50
N PRO A 262 -13.65 -8.79 -11.70
CA PRO A 262 -12.27 -8.29 -11.71
C PRO A 262 -12.07 -7.21 -12.78
N GLU A 263 -11.22 -6.23 -12.49
CA GLU A 263 -10.65 -5.33 -13.49
C GLU A 263 -9.73 -6.13 -14.45
N PRO A 264 -9.38 -5.61 -15.65
CA PRO A 264 -8.56 -6.35 -16.62
C PRO A 264 -7.19 -6.82 -16.09
N ASP A 265 -6.58 -6.09 -15.15
CA ASP A 265 -5.31 -6.48 -14.52
C ASP A 265 -5.50 -7.49 -13.37
N GLY A 266 -6.76 -7.78 -13.02
CA GLY A 266 -7.17 -8.66 -11.94
C GLY A 266 -6.74 -8.21 -10.54
N ARG A 267 -6.10 -7.05 -10.38
CA ARG A 267 -5.63 -6.57 -9.08
C ARG A 267 -6.81 -6.19 -8.20
N TYR A 268 -7.81 -5.59 -8.83
CA TYR A 268 -8.96 -4.99 -8.22
C TYR A 268 -10.27 -5.45 -8.88
N TYR A 269 -11.39 -4.97 -8.36
CA TYR A 269 -12.73 -5.24 -8.86
C TYR A 269 -13.40 -3.96 -9.35
N GLN A 270 -14.23 -4.13 -10.38
CA GLN A 270 -15.06 -3.10 -10.97
C GLN A 270 -16.15 -2.64 -9.99
N HIS A 271 -16.63 -1.41 -10.20
CA HIS A 271 -17.76 -0.87 -9.46
C HIS A 271 -19.04 -1.68 -9.74
N ILE A 272 -19.83 -1.94 -8.70
CA ILE A 272 -21.09 -2.67 -8.79
C ILE A 272 -22.19 -1.70 -9.23
N SER A 273 -22.99 -2.08 -10.23
CA SER A 273 -24.17 -1.32 -10.62
C SER A 273 -25.41 -2.19 -10.70
N PHE A 274 -26.58 -1.57 -10.55
CA PHE A 274 -27.85 -2.27 -10.63
C PHE A 274 -28.02 -2.96 -11.98
N GLU A 275 -27.76 -2.25 -13.07
CA GLU A 275 -27.95 -2.70 -14.44
C GLU A 275 -27.05 -3.91 -14.75
N ALA A 276 -25.80 -3.89 -14.26
CA ALA A 276 -24.82 -4.94 -14.56
C ALA A 276 -24.94 -6.16 -13.65
N ASN A 277 -25.36 -5.99 -12.39
CA ASN A 277 -25.23 -7.02 -11.35
C ASN A 277 -26.56 -7.43 -10.70
N CYS A 278 -27.59 -6.57 -10.70
CA CYS A 278 -28.85 -6.85 -10.01
C CYS A 278 -30.00 -7.13 -10.99
N GLN A 279 -30.08 -6.37 -12.08
CA GLN A 279 -31.25 -6.31 -12.97
C GLN A 279 -31.62 -7.66 -13.59
N ALA A 280 -30.65 -8.53 -13.84
CA ALA A 280 -30.89 -9.86 -14.41
C ALA A 280 -31.82 -10.73 -13.56
N CYS A 281 -31.80 -10.55 -12.23
CA CYS A 281 -32.70 -11.22 -11.28
C CYS A 281 -33.74 -10.27 -10.70
N HIS A 282 -33.48 -8.96 -10.69
CA HIS A 282 -34.35 -7.92 -10.18
C HIS A 282 -34.86 -7.01 -11.30
N LEU A 283 -35.83 -7.47 -12.08
CA LEU A 283 -36.16 -6.85 -13.38
C LEU A 283 -36.90 -5.50 -13.31
N LEU A 284 -37.26 -4.97 -12.13
CA LEU A 284 -38.15 -3.79 -12.00
C LEU A 284 -39.45 -3.89 -12.80
N GLN A 285 -39.89 -5.12 -13.09
CA GLN A 285 -41.13 -5.40 -13.77
C GLN A 285 -42.28 -5.21 -12.77
N PHE A 286 -43.29 -4.44 -13.18
CA PHE A 286 -44.50 -4.21 -12.39
C PHE A 286 -45.74 -4.88 -13.01
N ASP A 287 -45.68 -5.21 -14.30
CA ASP A 287 -46.76 -5.88 -15.01
C ASP A 287 -46.33 -7.29 -15.49
N PRO A 288 -46.75 -8.35 -14.78
CA PRO A 288 -46.55 -9.74 -15.20
C PRO A 288 -46.97 -10.08 -16.63
N LYS A 289 -48.00 -9.41 -17.19
CA LYS A 289 -48.50 -9.69 -18.54
C LYS A 289 -47.70 -9.00 -19.64
N ASN A 290 -46.90 -7.99 -19.28
CA ASN A 290 -46.05 -7.22 -20.17
C ASN A 290 -44.64 -7.12 -19.57
N PRO A 291 -43.89 -8.24 -19.52
CA PRO A 291 -42.60 -8.33 -18.83
C PRO A 291 -41.51 -7.41 -19.39
N GLU A 292 -41.63 -7.04 -20.65
CA GLU A 292 -40.76 -6.06 -21.30
C GLU A 292 -40.94 -4.62 -20.80
N LEU A 293 -41.97 -4.34 -20.00
CA LEU A 293 -42.24 -3.02 -19.44
C LEU A 293 -41.73 -2.94 -18.00
N THR A 294 -40.58 -2.29 -17.83
CA THR A 294 -39.86 -2.18 -16.55
C THR A 294 -39.77 -0.73 -16.10
N LEU A 295 -39.76 -0.50 -14.78
CA LEU A 295 -39.55 0.85 -14.24
C LEU A 295 -38.09 1.31 -14.42
N PRO A 296 -37.85 2.62 -14.65
CA PRO A 296 -36.50 3.15 -14.71
C PRO A 296 -35.82 3.12 -13.33
N HIS A 297 -34.58 2.67 -13.25
CA HIS A 297 -33.81 2.66 -12.00
C HIS A 297 -33.06 4.00 -11.77
N GLY A 298 -32.77 4.31 -10.49
CA GLY A 298 -31.88 5.42 -10.11
C GLY A 298 -32.49 6.83 -10.09
N ASN A 299 -33.75 7.01 -10.51
CA ASN A 299 -34.41 8.33 -10.50
C ASN A 299 -35.91 8.22 -10.13
N ALA A 300 -36.24 8.55 -8.89
CA ALA A 300 -37.62 8.50 -8.37
C ALA A 300 -38.59 9.41 -9.14
N THR A 301 -38.12 10.58 -9.59
CA THR A 301 -38.93 11.50 -10.41
C THR A 301 -39.25 10.90 -11.77
N ALA A 302 -38.28 10.24 -12.41
CA ALA A 302 -38.49 9.52 -13.67
C ALA A 302 -39.46 8.35 -13.50
N VAL A 303 -39.35 7.59 -12.40
CA VAL A 303 -40.32 6.53 -12.07
C VAL A 303 -41.72 7.11 -11.92
N ARG A 304 -41.89 8.19 -11.15
CA ARG A 304 -43.19 8.83 -10.97
C ARG A 304 -43.78 9.34 -12.29
N ALA A 305 -42.95 9.97 -13.14
CA ALA A 305 -43.36 10.41 -14.48
C ALA A 305 -43.75 9.23 -15.38
N PHE A 306 -43.01 8.12 -15.31
CA PHE A 306 -43.32 6.88 -16.01
C PHE A 306 -44.69 6.32 -15.58
N LEU A 307 -44.95 6.22 -14.27
CA LEU A 307 -46.23 5.75 -13.73
C LEU A 307 -47.41 6.64 -14.16
N ARG A 308 -47.20 7.96 -14.23
CA ARG A 308 -48.22 8.91 -14.69
C ARG A 308 -48.46 8.88 -16.20
N SER A 309 -47.52 8.34 -16.97
CA SER A 309 -47.57 8.26 -18.44
C SER A 309 -47.80 6.83 -18.94
N LEU A 310 -48.26 5.91 -18.09
CA LEU A 310 -48.52 4.51 -18.45
C LEU A 310 -49.34 4.31 -19.75
N PRO A 311 -50.38 5.11 -20.07
CA PRO A 311 -51.06 4.98 -21.36
C PRO A 311 -50.12 5.13 -22.56
N THR A 312 -49.20 6.09 -22.52
CA THR A 312 -48.17 6.29 -23.54
C THR A 312 -47.20 5.11 -23.57
N GLN A 313 -46.76 4.63 -22.40
CA GLN A 313 -45.86 3.49 -22.29
C GLN A 313 -46.47 2.21 -22.91
N TYR A 314 -47.76 1.96 -22.68
CA TYR A 314 -48.47 0.85 -23.31
C TYR A 314 -48.70 1.05 -24.81
N ALA A 315 -48.87 2.29 -25.28
CA ALA A 315 -49.00 2.58 -26.71
C ALA A 315 -47.70 2.27 -27.45
N GLU A 316 -46.56 2.71 -26.92
CA GLU A 316 -45.23 2.38 -27.44
C GLU A 316 -44.98 0.86 -27.43
N LEU A 317 -45.41 0.20 -26.36
CA LEU A 317 -45.34 -1.26 -26.28
C LEU A 317 -46.18 -1.94 -27.37
N ALA A 318 -47.39 -1.45 -27.64
CA ALA A 318 -48.26 -1.99 -28.69
C ALA A 318 -47.57 -1.90 -30.06
N VAL A 319 -46.96 -0.75 -30.37
CA VAL A 319 -46.17 -0.54 -31.60
C VAL A 319 -45.00 -1.51 -31.66
N LYS A 320 -44.27 -1.68 -30.56
CA LYS A 320 -43.16 -2.65 -30.47
C LYS A 320 -43.62 -4.10 -30.67
N LYS A 321 -44.87 -4.42 -30.30
CA LYS A 321 -45.53 -5.71 -30.56
C LYS A 321 -46.11 -5.84 -31.98
N GLY A 322 -45.86 -4.87 -32.86
CA GLY A 322 -46.31 -4.89 -34.26
C GLY A 322 -47.72 -4.35 -34.49
N VAL A 323 -48.35 -3.74 -33.48
CA VAL A 323 -49.67 -3.10 -33.65
C VAL A 323 -49.46 -1.71 -34.25
N THR A 324 -49.91 -1.50 -35.49
CA THR A 324 -49.62 -0.27 -36.25
C THR A 324 -50.83 0.64 -36.44
N LYS A 325 -52.06 0.13 -36.31
CA LYS A 325 -53.27 0.94 -36.53
C LYS A 325 -53.66 1.71 -35.26
N PRO A 326 -53.97 3.01 -35.34
CA PRO A 326 -54.29 3.84 -34.17
C PRO A 326 -55.44 3.31 -33.28
N ASN A 327 -56.50 2.78 -33.90
CA ASN A 327 -57.64 2.19 -33.18
C ASN A 327 -57.26 0.90 -32.43
N GLU A 328 -56.40 0.07 -33.02
CA GLU A 328 -55.90 -1.17 -32.40
C GLU A 328 -54.94 -0.85 -31.26
N ILE A 329 -54.09 0.17 -31.39
CA ILE A 329 -53.22 0.69 -30.32
C ILE A 329 -54.09 1.19 -29.15
N GLN A 330 -55.10 2.02 -29.43
CA GLN A 330 -55.99 2.53 -28.39
C GLN A 330 -56.72 1.39 -27.66
N ALA A 331 -57.23 0.40 -28.40
CA ALA A 331 -57.87 -0.78 -27.82
C ALA A 331 -56.90 -1.59 -26.94
N PHE A 332 -55.65 -1.74 -27.36
CA PHE A 332 -54.59 -2.38 -26.57
C PHE A 332 -54.35 -1.60 -25.27
N VAL A 333 -54.15 -0.28 -25.34
CA VAL A 333 -53.90 0.58 -24.17
C VAL A 333 -55.05 0.49 -23.18
N THR A 334 -56.30 0.63 -23.64
CA THR A 334 -57.49 0.51 -22.79
C THR A 334 -57.53 -0.85 -22.11
N LYS A 335 -57.26 -1.94 -22.83
CA LYS A 335 -57.23 -3.30 -22.27
C LYS A 335 -56.17 -3.44 -21.17
N GLN A 336 -54.93 -2.99 -21.40
CA GLN A 336 -53.86 -3.08 -20.41
C GLN A 336 -54.15 -2.23 -19.17
N MET A 337 -54.64 -0.99 -19.36
CA MET A 337 -54.99 -0.10 -18.26
C MET A 337 -56.14 -0.64 -17.39
N THR A 338 -57.17 -1.24 -18.00
CA THR A 338 -58.26 -1.88 -17.25
C THR A 338 -57.73 -3.04 -16.41
N GLN A 339 -56.91 -3.92 -17.00
CA GLN A 339 -56.32 -5.05 -16.28
C GLN A 339 -55.38 -4.62 -15.15
N LEU A 340 -54.66 -3.50 -15.32
CA LEU A 340 -53.84 -2.94 -14.25
C LEU A 340 -54.71 -2.39 -13.12
N ARG A 341 -55.80 -1.68 -13.42
CA ARG A 341 -56.74 -1.11 -12.44
C ARG A 341 -57.51 -2.18 -11.64
N GLU A 342 -57.79 -3.32 -12.26
CA GLU A 342 -58.37 -4.48 -11.55
C GLU A 342 -57.43 -5.01 -10.45
N ARG A 343 -56.11 -4.91 -10.67
CA ARG A 343 -55.10 -5.30 -9.66
C ARG A 343 -54.80 -4.19 -8.66
N VAL A 344 -54.83 -2.94 -9.10
CA VAL A 344 -54.41 -1.78 -8.32
C VAL A 344 -55.49 -0.71 -8.36
N ARG A 345 -56.11 -0.44 -7.20
CA ARG A 345 -57.42 0.25 -7.13
C ARG A 345 -57.38 1.67 -7.72
N SER A 346 -56.25 2.35 -7.61
CA SER A 346 -56.04 3.70 -8.15
C SER A 346 -54.57 3.93 -8.55
N GLY A 347 -54.30 5.04 -9.26
CA GLY A 347 -52.93 5.43 -9.60
C GLY A 347 -52.08 5.81 -8.38
N GLU A 348 -52.70 6.40 -7.34
CA GLU A 348 -52.04 6.71 -6.06
C GLU A 348 -51.73 5.44 -5.27
N ASP A 349 -52.66 4.47 -5.27
CA ASP A 349 -52.44 3.13 -4.70
C ASP A 349 -51.27 2.44 -5.42
N PHE A 350 -51.14 2.63 -6.73
CA PHE A 350 -50.03 2.05 -7.48
C PHE A 350 -48.68 2.71 -7.20
N GLU A 351 -48.63 4.04 -7.17
CA GLU A 351 -47.43 4.78 -6.79
C GLU A 351 -46.98 4.38 -5.37
N GLN A 352 -47.94 4.22 -4.45
CA GLN A 352 -47.68 3.76 -3.09
C GLN A 352 -47.07 2.34 -3.06
N GLN A 353 -47.63 1.42 -3.84
CA GLN A 353 -47.11 0.05 -3.96
C GLN A 353 -45.70 0.02 -4.54
N VAL A 354 -45.42 0.84 -5.56
CA VAL A 354 -44.09 0.92 -6.20
C VAL A 354 -43.05 1.48 -5.24
N PHE A 355 -43.35 2.54 -4.50
CA PHE A 355 -42.32 3.19 -3.70
C PHE A 355 -42.15 2.61 -2.29
N PHE A 356 -43.23 2.21 -1.62
CA PHE A 356 -43.19 2.01 -0.17
C PHE A 356 -43.40 0.58 0.30
N VAL A 357 -43.81 -0.34 -0.59
CA VAL A 357 -43.98 -1.74 -0.19
C VAL A 357 -42.61 -2.42 -0.11
N THR A 358 -42.35 -3.02 1.06
CA THR A 358 -41.08 -3.69 1.39
C THR A 358 -41.03 -5.15 0.96
N ASP A 359 -42.16 -5.74 0.57
CA ASP A 359 -42.26 -7.08 -0.01
C ASP A 359 -43.50 -7.13 -0.95
N PRO A 360 -43.37 -6.67 -2.21
CA PRO A 360 -44.51 -6.58 -3.14
C PRO A 360 -45.06 -7.95 -3.57
N TYR A 361 -44.40 -9.05 -3.21
CA TYR A 361 -44.71 -10.40 -3.67
C TYR A 361 -44.98 -11.40 -2.55
N LYS A 362 -45.14 -10.95 -1.30
CA LYS A 362 -45.65 -11.79 -0.20
C LYS A 362 -46.89 -12.62 -0.60
N PRO A 363 -47.78 -12.18 -1.50
CA PRO A 363 -48.90 -12.98 -2.02
C PRO A 363 -48.59 -13.97 -3.16
N GLN A 364 -47.37 -14.01 -3.72
CA GLN A 364 -46.98 -14.84 -4.88
C GLN A 364 -45.91 -15.91 -4.55
N ARG A 365 -45.80 -16.30 -3.27
CA ARG A 365 -44.84 -17.31 -2.79
C ARG A 365 -44.96 -18.69 -3.46
N ASP A 366 -46.02 -18.92 -4.22
CA ASP A 366 -46.30 -20.18 -4.93
C ASP A 366 -45.83 -20.19 -6.39
N ALA A 367 -45.05 -19.19 -6.83
CA ALA A 367 -44.49 -19.19 -8.19
C ALA A 367 -43.53 -20.38 -8.40
N PRO A 368 -43.55 -21.04 -9.58
CA PRO A 368 -42.70 -22.20 -9.85
C PRO A 368 -41.20 -21.89 -9.68
N PRO A 369 -40.39 -22.84 -9.17
CA PRO A 369 -38.94 -22.69 -9.10
C PRO A 369 -38.36 -22.34 -10.48
N GLY A 370 -37.54 -21.29 -10.55
CA GLY A 370 -36.84 -20.89 -11.78
C GLY A 370 -37.44 -19.70 -12.54
N VAL A 371 -38.59 -19.16 -12.11
CA VAL A 371 -39.07 -17.86 -12.61
C VAL A 371 -38.26 -16.75 -11.91
N ARG A 372 -37.64 -15.87 -12.70
CA ARG A 372 -36.95 -14.68 -12.18
C ARG A 372 -37.95 -13.84 -11.41
N ALA A 373 -37.61 -13.50 -10.17
CA ALA A 373 -38.51 -12.73 -9.35
C ALA A 373 -38.65 -11.31 -9.90
N SER A 374 -39.90 -10.95 -10.16
CA SER A 374 -40.30 -9.60 -10.53
C SER A 374 -40.19 -8.75 -9.25
N TYR A 375 -39.64 -7.54 -9.30
CA TYR A 375 -39.49 -6.67 -8.13
C TYR A 375 -39.65 -5.22 -8.51
N TYR A 376 -40.82 -4.61 -8.27
CA TYR A 376 -41.03 -3.19 -8.56
C TYR A 376 -41.02 -2.30 -7.31
N GLY A 377 -40.95 -2.88 -6.11
CA GLY A 377 -40.98 -2.15 -4.84
C GLY A 377 -39.63 -1.55 -4.47
N CYS A 378 -39.50 -0.22 -4.48
CA CYS A 378 -38.26 0.49 -4.13
C CYS A 378 -37.84 0.22 -2.67
N ALA A 379 -38.80 0.22 -1.74
CA ALA A 379 -38.56 0.02 -0.32
C ALA A 379 -38.13 -1.41 0.07
N LEU A 380 -38.18 -2.35 -0.87
CA LEU A 380 -37.57 -3.67 -0.68
C LEU A 380 -36.06 -3.53 -0.47
N CYS A 381 -35.41 -2.72 -1.30
CA CYS A 381 -33.96 -2.54 -1.31
C CYS A 381 -33.54 -1.24 -0.64
N HIS A 382 -34.28 -0.15 -0.83
CA HIS A 382 -33.88 1.19 -0.36
C HIS A 382 -34.64 1.63 0.89
N GLU A 383 -34.04 2.53 1.65
CA GLU A 383 -34.79 3.40 2.54
C GLU A 383 -35.52 4.45 1.69
N VAL A 384 -36.84 4.58 1.89
CA VAL A 384 -37.70 5.49 1.14
C VAL A 384 -38.45 6.40 2.10
N LYS A 385 -38.30 7.72 1.92
CA LYS A 385 -38.96 8.74 2.73
C LYS A 385 -40.02 9.47 1.91
N PRO A 386 -41.27 9.57 2.40
CA PRO A 386 -42.30 10.32 1.70
C PRO A 386 -41.96 11.81 1.67
N VAL A 387 -42.32 12.48 0.57
CA VAL A 387 -42.22 13.94 0.43
C VAL A 387 -43.55 14.42 -0.15
N ALA A 388 -44.14 15.44 0.46
CA ALA A 388 -45.45 15.95 0.05
C ALA A 388 -45.39 16.47 -1.41
N ASN A 389 -46.36 16.05 -2.23
CA ASN A 389 -46.58 16.49 -3.61
C ASN A 389 -45.45 16.21 -4.62
N THR A 390 -44.34 15.60 -4.23
CA THR A 390 -43.21 15.24 -5.12
C THR A 390 -42.95 13.73 -5.13
N ALA A 391 -41.98 13.27 -5.93
CA ALA A 391 -41.52 11.88 -5.84
C ALA A 391 -40.83 11.66 -4.49
N PRO A 392 -40.95 10.46 -3.88
CA PRO A 392 -40.32 10.20 -2.60
C PRO A 392 -38.81 10.29 -2.69
N MET A 393 -38.19 10.64 -1.55
CA MET A 393 -36.75 10.63 -1.42
C MET A 393 -36.28 9.19 -1.20
N ILE A 394 -35.46 8.70 -2.12
CA ILE A 394 -34.82 7.38 -2.02
C ILE A 394 -33.39 7.59 -1.56
N THR A 395 -32.99 6.97 -0.46
CA THR A 395 -31.60 7.03 -0.01
C THR A 395 -30.72 6.32 -1.03
N LYS A 396 -29.75 7.07 -1.59
CA LYS A 396 -28.78 6.53 -2.53
C LYS A 396 -27.77 5.65 -1.77
N PRO A 397 -27.53 4.42 -2.22
CA PRO A 397 -26.46 3.58 -1.68
C PRO A 397 -25.09 4.25 -1.83
N ILE A 398 -24.16 3.92 -0.95
CA ILE A 398 -22.78 4.40 -0.95
C ILE A 398 -21.88 3.18 -1.12
N PHE A 399 -21.49 2.90 -2.36
CA PHE A 399 -20.56 1.83 -2.65
C PHE A 399 -19.12 2.32 -2.48
N VAL A 400 -18.42 1.78 -1.48
CA VAL A 400 -16.99 2.01 -1.26
C VAL A 400 -16.17 1.22 -2.28
N ASP A 401 -15.36 1.91 -3.08
CA ASP A 401 -14.50 1.29 -4.10
C ASP A 401 -13.26 0.63 -3.48
N ARG A 402 -12.75 1.20 -2.38
CA ARG A 402 -11.54 0.72 -1.67
C ARG A 402 -11.68 0.88 -0.16
N TRP A 403 -11.75 -0.25 0.55
CA TRP A 403 -11.75 -0.32 2.01
C TRP A 403 -10.35 -0.15 2.64
N MET A 404 -9.29 -0.58 1.94
CA MET A 404 -7.90 -0.47 2.42
C MET A 404 -7.04 0.28 1.38
N PRO A 405 -7.26 1.60 1.17
CA PRO A 405 -6.62 2.36 0.10
C PRO A 405 -5.09 2.46 0.25
N GLN A 406 -4.57 2.22 1.45
CA GLN A 406 -3.12 2.24 1.74
C GLN A 406 -2.43 0.90 1.53
N ALA A 407 -3.17 -0.16 1.21
CA ALA A 407 -2.62 -1.49 1.01
C ALA A 407 -2.44 -1.78 -0.49
N ASN A 408 -1.28 -2.35 -0.84
CA ASN A 408 -0.96 -2.79 -2.20
C ASN A 408 -1.40 -4.23 -2.50
N PHE A 409 -2.48 -4.71 -1.86
CA PHE A 409 -2.99 -6.05 -2.12
C PHE A 409 -3.34 -6.25 -3.61
N ASN A 410 -3.20 -7.48 -4.10
CA ASN A 410 -3.41 -7.82 -5.51
C ASN A 410 -4.14 -9.16 -5.63
N HIS A 411 -5.40 -9.13 -6.07
CA HIS A 411 -6.24 -10.32 -6.22
C HIS A 411 -5.75 -11.26 -7.33
N ALA A 412 -5.14 -10.77 -8.40
CA ALA A 412 -4.61 -11.61 -9.47
C ALA A 412 -3.53 -12.58 -8.97
N LYS A 413 -2.72 -12.14 -7.97
CA LYS A 413 -1.74 -13.02 -7.31
C LYS A 413 -2.36 -14.06 -6.38
N HIS A 414 -3.65 -13.94 -6.07
CA HIS A 414 -4.41 -14.82 -5.18
C HIS A 414 -5.54 -15.56 -5.91
N ALA A 415 -5.52 -15.61 -7.25
CA ALA A 415 -6.59 -16.19 -8.05
C ALA A 415 -6.85 -17.70 -7.80
N SER A 416 -5.90 -18.41 -7.18
CA SER A 416 -6.03 -19.81 -6.78
C SER A 416 -6.65 -20.03 -5.40
N VAL A 417 -6.91 -18.96 -4.63
CA VAL A 417 -7.52 -19.00 -3.29
C VAL A 417 -9.01 -18.70 -3.40
N LYS A 418 -9.86 -19.41 -2.64
CA LYS A 418 -11.30 -19.13 -2.67
C LYS A 418 -11.57 -17.82 -1.94
N CYS A 419 -12.47 -17.00 -2.49
CA CYS A 419 -12.84 -15.72 -1.88
C CYS A 419 -13.29 -15.88 -0.42
N ASP A 420 -14.06 -16.93 -0.13
CA ASP A 420 -14.65 -17.16 1.20
C ASP A 420 -13.60 -17.54 2.26
N ASP A 421 -12.42 -18.06 1.86
CA ASP A 421 -11.32 -18.37 2.79
C ASP A 421 -10.75 -17.10 3.47
N CYS A 422 -10.98 -15.93 2.85
CA CYS A 422 -10.59 -14.62 3.36
C CYS A 422 -11.80 -13.78 3.83
N HIS A 423 -12.86 -13.75 3.03
CA HIS A 423 -13.98 -12.81 3.20
C HIS A 423 -15.15 -13.37 4.02
N HIS A 424 -15.27 -14.70 4.17
CA HIS A 424 -16.40 -15.37 4.85
C HIS A 424 -17.78 -14.80 4.46
N ALA A 425 -17.92 -14.41 3.19
CA ALA A 425 -19.04 -13.62 2.70
C ALA A 425 -20.36 -14.37 2.78
N ILE A 426 -20.36 -15.70 2.59
CA ILE A 426 -21.58 -16.51 2.52
C ILE A 426 -22.35 -16.50 3.86
N GLN A 427 -21.70 -16.14 4.96
CA GLN A 427 -22.29 -16.06 6.28
C GLN A 427 -22.88 -14.68 6.62
N SER A 428 -22.57 -13.65 5.82
CA SER A 428 -23.01 -12.28 6.06
C SER A 428 -24.51 -12.12 5.88
N ARG A 429 -25.14 -11.53 6.90
CA ARG A 429 -26.60 -11.33 6.96
C ARG A 429 -26.99 -9.86 6.85
N ASN A 430 -26.03 -8.94 6.97
CA ASN A 430 -26.29 -7.51 6.97
C ASN A 430 -25.41 -6.81 5.93
N THR A 431 -25.95 -5.78 5.31
CA THR A 431 -25.19 -4.89 4.41
C THR A 431 -24.09 -4.15 5.17
N SER A 432 -24.31 -3.87 6.45
CA SER A 432 -23.34 -3.21 7.32
C SER A 432 -22.12 -4.08 7.69
N ASP A 433 -22.08 -5.36 7.29
CA ASP A 433 -20.93 -6.23 7.52
C ASP A 433 -19.80 -5.89 6.53
N ILE A 434 -18.69 -5.30 7.01
CA ILE A 434 -17.49 -5.08 6.19
C ILE A 434 -16.69 -6.39 6.15
N LEU A 435 -16.75 -7.09 5.02
CA LEU A 435 -16.16 -8.42 4.84
C LEU A 435 -14.68 -8.37 4.47
N MET A 436 -13.89 -7.49 5.08
CA MET A 436 -12.45 -7.45 4.84
C MET A 436 -11.72 -8.50 5.69
N PRO A 437 -10.68 -9.16 5.16
CA PRO A 437 -9.95 -10.20 5.88
C PRO A 437 -9.24 -9.64 7.12
N THR A 438 -9.00 -10.51 8.10
CA THR A 438 -8.16 -10.20 9.26
C THR A 438 -6.69 -10.40 8.97
N LYS A 439 -5.81 -9.79 9.79
CA LYS A 439 -4.38 -10.10 9.75
C LYS A 439 -4.13 -11.60 9.86
N ALA A 440 -4.90 -12.31 10.69
CA ALA A 440 -4.75 -13.74 10.91
C ALA A 440 -4.93 -14.54 9.61
N ASN A 441 -5.90 -14.18 8.76
CA ASN A 441 -6.10 -14.82 7.45
C ASN A 441 -4.83 -14.75 6.61
N CYS A 442 -4.18 -13.58 6.55
CA CYS A 442 -2.96 -13.38 5.78
C CYS A 442 -1.77 -14.15 6.36
N VAL A 443 -1.61 -14.16 7.69
CA VAL A 443 -0.46 -14.79 8.39
C VAL A 443 -0.40 -16.30 8.17
N THR A 444 -1.53 -16.96 7.87
CA THR A 444 -1.56 -18.39 7.53
C THR A 444 -0.58 -18.74 6.40
N CYS A 445 -0.44 -17.85 5.40
CA CYS A 445 0.43 -18.01 4.25
C CYS A 445 1.65 -17.09 4.32
N HIS A 446 1.45 -15.82 4.68
CA HIS A 446 2.47 -14.78 4.77
C HIS A 446 3.21 -14.83 6.12
N SER A 447 3.89 -15.93 6.37
CA SER A 447 4.74 -16.15 7.54
C SER A 447 5.82 -17.19 7.23
N PRO A 448 6.84 -17.37 8.09
CA PRO A 448 7.81 -18.45 7.93
C PRO A 448 7.17 -19.84 7.85
N ALA A 449 6.07 -20.07 8.58
CA ALA A 449 5.32 -21.32 8.55
C ALA A 449 4.56 -21.50 7.22
N GLY A 450 3.93 -20.43 6.72
CA GLY A 450 3.19 -20.43 5.45
C GLY A 450 4.06 -20.37 4.19
N LYS A 451 5.37 -20.11 4.34
CA LYS A 451 6.39 -20.11 3.28
C LYS A 451 6.15 -19.10 2.15
N VAL A 452 5.22 -18.16 2.30
CA VAL A 452 5.05 -17.03 1.39
C VAL A 452 5.75 -15.80 1.96
N VAL A 453 6.46 -15.07 1.08
CA VAL A 453 7.18 -13.84 1.46
C VAL A 453 6.22 -12.83 2.08
N ALA A 454 6.59 -12.31 3.24
CA ALA A 454 5.79 -11.36 4.02
C ALA A 454 6.62 -10.11 4.36
N ALA A 455 7.27 -9.55 3.35
CA ALA A 455 8.02 -8.31 3.48
C ALA A 455 7.07 -7.11 3.61
N CYS A 456 7.44 -6.09 4.38
CA CYS A 456 6.60 -4.91 4.63
C CYS A 456 6.13 -4.24 3.32
N ILE A 457 7.02 -4.17 2.34
CA ILE A 457 6.77 -3.58 1.01
C ILE A 457 5.77 -4.36 0.15
N THR A 458 5.39 -5.57 0.55
CA THR A 458 4.34 -6.35 -0.14
C THR A 458 2.99 -5.68 0.02
N CYS A 459 2.78 -4.98 1.14
CA CYS A 459 1.54 -4.29 1.46
C CYS A 459 1.72 -2.76 1.48
N HIS A 460 2.83 -2.26 2.03
CA HIS A 460 3.04 -0.83 2.26
C HIS A 460 3.92 -0.17 1.21
N THR A 461 3.52 1.01 0.77
CA THR A 461 4.40 1.93 0.04
C THR A 461 5.04 2.90 1.03
N TYR A 462 6.37 2.98 1.02
CA TYR A 462 7.09 3.98 1.81
C TYR A 462 7.01 5.37 1.17
N HIS A 463 7.19 5.44 -0.15
CA HIS A 463 7.16 6.70 -0.89
C HIS A 463 5.76 7.34 -0.92
N GLY A 464 5.65 8.61 -0.51
CA GLY A 464 4.42 9.40 -0.56
C GLY A 464 3.96 9.72 -2.00
N SER A 465 2.69 10.07 -2.17
CA SER A 465 2.15 10.52 -3.46
C SER A 465 2.60 11.97 -3.78
N PRO A 466 2.71 12.37 -5.06
CA PRO A 466 3.18 13.71 -5.45
C PRO A 466 2.41 14.88 -4.83
N SER A 467 1.15 14.68 -4.44
CA SER A 467 0.22 15.73 -4.01
C SER A 467 0.36 16.15 -2.53
N LEU A 468 1.10 15.40 -1.70
CA LEU A 468 1.13 15.58 -0.24
C LEU A 468 2.16 16.59 0.27
N VAL A 469 3.05 17.09 -0.60
CA VAL A 469 4.28 17.78 -0.17
C VAL A 469 4.13 19.31 -0.09
N ALA A 470 2.96 19.87 -0.37
CA ALA A 470 2.78 21.33 -0.40
C ALA A 470 2.71 22.01 0.98
N GLY A 471 2.60 21.27 2.10
CA GLY A 471 2.20 21.85 3.39
C GLY A 471 3.21 21.80 4.55
N ALA A 472 4.34 21.11 4.45
CA ALA A 472 5.19 20.86 5.62
C ALA A 472 6.69 21.00 5.32
N ALA A 473 7.17 22.23 5.23
CA ALA A 473 8.61 22.51 5.33
C ALA A 473 9.00 22.57 6.82
N ALA A 474 9.77 21.59 7.30
CA ALA A 474 10.43 21.65 8.60
C ALA A 474 11.95 21.88 8.41
N PRO A 475 12.62 22.60 9.32
CA PRO A 475 14.03 22.95 9.18
C PRO A 475 14.94 21.73 9.41
N ALA A 476 16.03 21.65 8.63
CA ALA A 476 17.06 20.63 8.74
C ALA A 476 17.83 20.76 10.07
N GLY A 477 17.55 19.85 11.02
CA GLY A 477 18.31 19.71 12.27
C GLY A 477 19.43 18.69 12.12
N LYS A 478 20.68 19.11 12.34
CA LYS A 478 21.86 18.24 12.38
C LYS A 478 21.90 17.49 13.72
N TYR A 479 21.74 16.17 13.73
CA TYR A 479 21.94 15.33 14.92
C TYR A 479 22.88 14.16 14.61
N SER A 480 23.81 13.89 15.54
CA SER A 480 24.92 12.93 15.41
C SER A 480 24.50 11.50 15.75
N PHE A 481 25.00 10.54 14.97
CA PHE A 481 24.66 9.10 14.95
C PHE A 481 25.07 8.30 16.22
N LYS A 482 25.66 8.93 17.24
CA LYS A 482 26.18 8.22 18.43
C LYS A 482 25.13 7.53 19.31
N GLN A 483 23.83 7.66 19.03
CA GLN A 483 22.76 7.05 19.82
C GLN A 483 22.11 5.80 19.19
N THR A 484 22.56 5.32 18.02
CA THR A 484 21.86 4.21 17.32
C THR A 484 22.66 2.92 17.15
N ALA A 485 23.84 2.79 17.78
CA ALA A 485 24.66 1.59 17.64
C ALA A 485 25.38 1.20 18.94
N VAL A 486 24.64 0.77 19.97
CA VAL A 486 25.10 -0.27 20.91
C VAL A 486 23.88 -1.05 21.39
N GLY A 487 23.55 -2.14 20.70
CA GLY A 487 22.89 -3.28 21.31
C GLY A 487 23.97 -4.24 21.76
N ASN A 488 24.35 -4.20 23.03
CA ASN A 488 25.05 -5.32 23.66
C ASN A 488 23.98 -6.19 24.34
N PRO A 489 23.95 -7.50 24.11
CA PRO A 489 23.49 -8.41 25.14
C PRO A 489 24.65 -8.67 26.12
N PRO A 490 24.32 -9.07 27.36
CA PRO A 490 24.58 -8.31 28.60
C PRO A 490 25.84 -7.43 28.66
#